data_AF-A0A7X8XM88-F1
#
_entry.id   AF-A0A7X8XM88-F1
#
_cell.length_a   1.000
_cell.length_b   1.000
_cell.length_c   1.000
_cell.angle_alpha   90.00
_cell.angle_beta   90.00
_cell.angle_gamma   90.00
#
_symmetry.space_group_name_H-M   'P 1'
#
loop_
_entity.id
_entity.type
_entity.pdbx_description
1 polymer ?
#
loop_
_entity_poly.entity_id
_entity_poly.type
_entity_poly.pdbx_seq_one_letter_code
_entity_poly.pdbx_strand_id
1 'polypeptide(L)'
;MQPQGPTPSQPTNELVQLLADVAEGRRMAAEVEEVRSARKARVELIRQDFRQRSQGQDSSKTQPVEAAFEAHLEALDQAAEALNLPEKPRLEQASRQLVETACEVDSSLRAFDWADMTSGETPYPLLNLMRRLRDTLGQPEHPRAEEMKAWSLPVLQHAMRTTAADHRLAPLTVAFERAVQALEAGGSNLFPEIVGACSQLETALLEEPAAPTPPSSWLEAVLISGRAYAEGEMPEELLTEALDALEERMVIAYQDFENAVLESATSGQRIQEEITRSRDLFARLNEIIEAIRADLQTCADLPRLLDSLEEVARALHEAQRFFDEAESQAGQFPCPRCGQLNLPGSRVCSACAAQLPRLELTPAPTELPTNQDLQSQNMFEIAQAAEKAATGEISSEQFAGYLRWGFELVQRGRESLDRIPPESMSSDESRALVEQAREGINEIQTGLEELTSWSRGLGQDFYRAGTRRILRGGQKLVAVQQKAD
;
A
#
# COMPACT_ATOMS: atom_id res chain seq x y z
N MET A 1 -28.85 -13.68 -32.88
CA MET A 1 -27.68 -13.33 -32.03
C MET A 1 -27.87 -14.07 -30.73
N GLN A 2 -26.93 -14.91 -30.33
CA GLN A 2 -27.01 -15.59 -29.03
C GLN A 2 -26.86 -14.54 -27.91
N PRO A 3 -27.61 -14.64 -26.81
CA PRO A 3 -27.35 -13.81 -25.64
C PRO A 3 -25.90 -14.04 -25.21
N GLN A 4 -25.19 -12.95 -24.90
CA GLN A 4 -23.97 -13.02 -24.10
C GLN A 4 -24.30 -13.86 -22.85
N GLY A 5 -23.34 -14.67 -22.39
CA GLY A 5 -23.55 -15.67 -21.35
C GLY A 5 -24.24 -15.14 -20.07
N PRO A 6 -24.74 -16.03 -19.21
CA PRO A 6 -25.45 -15.64 -17.99
C PRO A 6 -24.59 -14.68 -17.13
N THR A 7 -25.22 -13.64 -16.58
CA THR A 7 -24.57 -12.77 -15.59
C THR A 7 -24.32 -13.54 -14.29
N PRO A 8 -23.42 -13.06 -13.41
CA PRO A 8 -23.25 -13.59 -12.05
C PRO A 8 -24.53 -13.50 -11.19
N SER A 9 -25.50 -12.69 -11.60
CA SER A 9 -26.73 -12.43 -10.86
C SER A 9 -27.90 -13.24 -11.42
N GLN A 10 -28.26 -14.34 -10.75
CA GLN A 10 -29.45 -15.12 -11.10
C GLN A 10 -30.72 -14.25 -11.21
N PRO A 11 -31.02 -13.30 -10.30
CA PRO A 11 -32.19 -12.43 -10.45
C PRO A 11 -32.13 -11.52 -11.68
N THR A 12 -30.94 -11.12 -12.12
CA THR A 12 -30.78 -10.34 -13.37
C THR A 12 -31.03 -11.22 -14.59
N ASN A 13 -30.53 -12.46 -14.58
CA ASN A 13 -30.78 -13.43 -15.65
C ASN A 13 -32.28 -13.77 -15.77
N GLU A 14 -32.98 -13.90 -14.64
CA GLU A 14 -34.43 -14.07 -14.60
C GLU A 14 -35.14 -12.88 -15.23
N LEU A 15 -34.77 -11.64 -14.87
CA LEU A 15 -35.34 -10.44 -15.46
C LEU A 15 -35.10 -10.36 -16.99
N VAL A 16 -33.89 -10.67 -17.46
CA VAL A 16 -33.56 -10.72 -18.89
C VAL A 16 -34.44 -11.73 -19.63
N GLN A 17 -34.65 -12.91 -19.05
CA GLN A 17 -35.54 -13.91 -19.64
C GLN A 17 -36.99 -13.43 -19.69
N LEU A 18 -37.46 -12.74 -18.64
CA LEU A 18 -38.80 -12.16 -18.59
C LEU A 18 -39.01 -11.07 -19.65
N LEU A 19 -37.99 -10.22 -19.90
CA LEU A 19 -38.02 -9.23 -20.97
C LEU A 19 -38.10 -9.89 -22.35
N ALA A 20 -37.37 -10.98 -22.57
CA ALA A 20 -37.46 -11.77 -23.80
C ALA A 20 -38.86 -12.39 -23.99
N ASP A 21 -39.47 -12.88 -22.91
CA ASP A 21 -40.84 -13.42 -22.95
C ASP A 21 -41.88 -12.35 -23.31
N VAL A 22 -41.71 -11.12 -22.83
CA VAL A 22 -42.56 -9.98 -23.24
C VAL A 22 -42.34 -9.62 -24.71
N ALA A 23 -41.09 -9.61 -25.18
CA ALA A 23 -40.75 -9.32 -26.57
C ALA A 23 -41.35 -10.35 -27.56
N GLU A 24 -41.58 -11.58 -27.10
CA GLU A 24 -42.22 -12.65 -27.85
C GLU A 24 -43.74 -12.74 -27.62
N GLY A 25 -44.32 -11.85 -26.81
CA GLY A 25 -45.75 -11.85 -26.48
C GLY A 25 -46.21 -13.01 -25.58
N ARG A 26 -45.26 -13.70 -24.92
CA ARG A 26 -45.53 -14.83 -24.02
C ARG A 26 -45.89 -14.40 -22.59
N ARG A 27 -45.65 -13.14 -22.24
CA ARG A 27 -45.91 -12.58 -20.89
C ARG A 27 -46.39 -11.12 -20.98
N MET A 28 -47.15 -10.67 -19.98
CA MET A 28 -47.61 -9.28 -19.89
C MET A 28 -46.53 -8.38 -19.28
N ALA A 29 -46.33 -7.18 -19.85
CA ALA A 29 -45.33 -6.22 -19.39
C ALA A 29 -45.51 -5.82 -17.92
N ALA A 30 -46.76 -5.70 -17.45
CA ALA A 30 -47.07 -5.33 -16.07
C ALA A 30 -46.54 -6.34 -15.03
N GLU A 31 -46.50 -7.64 -15.36
CA GLU A 31 -45.97 -8.67 -14.46
C GLU A 31 -44.44 -8.59 -14.34
N VAL A 32 -43.77 -8.22 -15.42
CA VAL A 32 -42.31 -8.06 -15.44
C VAL A 32 -41.89 -6.77 -14.72
N GLU A 33 -42.73 -5.74 -14.78
CA GLU A 33 -42.49 -4.46 -14.13
C GLU A 33 -42.40 -4.58 -12.60
N GLU A 34 -43.20 -5.45 -11.99
CA GLU A 34 -43.13 -5.73 -10.54
C GLU A 34 -41.80 -6.38 -10.16
N VAL A 35 -41.35 -7.39 -10.93
CA VAL A 35 -40.06 -8.07 -10.72
C VAL A 35 -38.89 -7.09 -10.87
N ARG A 36 -38.94 -6.24 -11.90
CA ARG A 36 -37.94 -5.20 -12.17
C ARG A 36 -37.91 -4.15 -11.04
N SER A 37 -39.07 -3.76 -10.50
CA SER A 37 -39.16 -2.84 -9.35
C SER A 37 -38.50 -3.43 -8.10
N ALA A 38 -38.85 -4.67 -7.76
CA ALA A 38 -38.26 -5.38 -6.63
C ALA A 38 -36.74 -5.53 -6.80
N ARG A 39 -36.28 -5.78 -8.03
CA ARG A 39 -34.85 -5.85 -8.34
C ARG A 39 -34.16 -4.51 -8.12
N LYS A 40 -34.73 -3.40 -8.59
CA LYS A 40 -34.19 -2.05 -8.37
C LYS A 40 -34.02 -1.73 -6.89
N ALA A 41 -35.08 -1.96 -6.09
CA ALA A 41 -35.02 -1.75 -4.64
C ALA A 41 -33.93 -2.60 -3.97
N ARG A 42 -33.72 -3.84 -4.44
CA ARG A 42 -32.64 -4.70 -3.93
C ARG A 42 -31.26 -4.18 -4.29
N VAL A 43 -31.06 -3.68 -5.51
CA VAL A 43 -29.78 -3.08 -5.93
C VAL A 43 -29.47 -1.82 -5.13
N GLU A 44 -30.46 -0.97 -4.86
CA GLU A 44 -30.31 0.21 -4.01
C GLU A 44 -29.89 -0.16 -2.58
N LEU A 45 -30.48 -1.21 -2.00
CA LEU A 45 -30.08 -1.69 -0.68
C LEU A 45 -28.62 -2.15 -0.66
N ILE A 46 -28.19 -2.93 -1.67
CA ILE A 46 -26.78 -3.38 -1.78
C ILE A 46 -25.84 -2.19 -1.94
N ARG A 47 -26.22 -1.18 -2.74
CA ARG A 47 -25.45 0.06 -2.89
C ARG A 47 -25.33 0.82 -1.56
N GLN A 48 -26.41 0.86 -0.77
CA GLN A 48 -26.38 1.48 0.56
C GLN A 48 -25.46 0.74 1.53
N ASP A 49 -25.50 -0.59 1.54
CA ASP A 49 -24.59 -1.42 2.34
C ASP A 49 -23.12 -1.19 1.93
N PHE A 50 -22.85 -1.08 0.62
CA PHE A 50 -21.53 -0.73 0.10
C PHE A 50 -21.05 0.65 0.59
N ARG A 51 -21.91 1.67 0.55
CA ARG A 51 -21.58 3.02 1.07
C ARG A 51 -21.24 3.02 2.54
N GLN A 52 -21.98 2.26 3.33
CA GLN A 52 -21.70 2.14 4.75
C GLN A 52 -20.36 1.44 5.00
N ARG A 53 -20.06 0.38 4.23
CA ARG A 53 -18.78 -0.35 4.29
C ARG A 53 -17.57 0.49 3.87
N SER A 54 -17.76 1.41 2.92
CA SER A 54 -16.69 2.21 2.34
C SER A 54 -16.45 3.55 3.05
N GLN A 55 -17.12 3.80 4.19
CA GLN A 55 -16.90 5.03 4.97
C GLN A 55 -15.44 5.15 5.41
N GLY A 56 -14.81 6.28 5.05
CA GLY A 56 -13.41 6.55 5.37
C GLY A 56 -12.38 5.93 4.42
N GLN A 57 -12.81 5.22 3.38
CA GLN A 57 -11.95 4.78 2.28
C GLN A 57 -11.65 5.93 1.31
N ASP A 58 -10.58 5.80 0.54
CA ASP A 58 -10.21 6.75 -0.51
C ASP A 58 -11.28 6.78 -1.62
N SER A 59 -11.68 7.99 -2.02
CA SER A 59 -12.70 8.21 -3.04
C SER A 59 -12.31 7.63 -4.40
N SER A 60 -11.00 7.58 -4.70
CA SER A 60 -10.47 6.96 -5.92
C SER A 60 -10.84 5.48 -6.06
N LYS A 61 -10.97 4.77 -4.94
CA LYS A 61 -11.32 3.33 -4.91
C LYS A 61 -12.82 3.08 -4.91
N THR A 62 -13.60 4.02 -4.38
CA THR A 62 -15.06 3.86 -4.25
C THR A 62 -15.84 4.38 -5.46
N GLN A 63 -15.30 5.36 -6.18
CA GLN A 63 -15.94 5.97 -7.35
C GLN A 63 -16.30 4.97 -8.47
N PRO A 64 -15.43 4.02 -8.87
CA PRO A 64 -15.77 3.04 -9.91
C PRO A 64 -16.98 2.17 -9.54
N VAL A 65 -17.07 1.75 -8.27
CA VAL A 65 -18.19 0.94 -7.77
C VAL A 65 -19.49 1.74 -7.75
N GLU A 66 -19.45 2.99 -7.30
CA GLU A 66 -20.61 3.89 -7.31
C GLU A 66 -21.12 4.13 -8.73
N ALA A 67 -20.20 4.39 -9.68
CA ALA A 67 -20.55 4.58 -11.09
C ALA A 67 -21.21 3.32 -11.70
N ALA A 68 -20.68 2.13 -11.40
CA ALA A 68 -21.28 0.87 -11.87
C ALA A 68 -22.70 0.66 -11.31
N PHE A 69 -22.93 0.96 -10.02
CA PHE A 69 -24.28 0.91 -9.45
C PHE A 69 -25.23 1.91 -10.10
N GLU A 70 -24.77 3.13 -10.38
CA GLU A 70 -25.58 4.14 -11.09
C GLU A 70 -25.97 3.67 -12.49
N ALA A 71 -25.00 3.17 -13.27
CA ALA A 71 -25.25 2.64 -14.60
C ALA A 71 -26.26 1.47 -14.57
N HIS A 72 -26.16 0.57 -13.58
CA HIS A 72 -27.11 -0.54 -13.47
C HIS A 72 -28.52 -0.10 -13.06
N LEU A 73 -28.63 0.89 -12.18
CA LEU A 73 -29.92 1.48 -11.81
C LEU A 73 -30.56 2.21 -13.00
N GLU A 74 -29.77 2.91 -13.81
CA GLU A 74 -30.23 3.53 -15.04
C GLU A 74 -30.70 2.49 -16.06
N ALA A 75 -29.96 1.38 -16.23
CA ALA A 75 -30.38 0.28 -17.10
C ALA A 75 -31.72 -0.35 -16.66
N LEU A 76 -31.97 -0.44 -15.35
CA LEU A 76 -33.27 -0.87 -14.82
C LEU A 76 -34.39 0.15 -15.14
N ASP A 77 -34.10 1.44 -15.11
CA ASP A 77 -35.07 2.48 -15.51
C ASP A 77 -35.35 2.45 -17.01
N GLN A 78 -34.33 2.27 -17.85
CA GLN A 78 -34.48 2.08 -19.30
C GLN A 78 -35.30 0.81 -19.62
N ALA A 79 -35.16 -0.26 -18.83
CA ALA A 79 -36.00 -1.45 -18.96
C ALA A 79 -37.48 -1.16 -18.64
N ALA A 80 -37.77 -0.31 -17.64
CA ALA A 80 -39.13 0.13 -17.33
C ALA A 80 -39.72 0.95 -18.50
N GLU A 81 -38.93 1.85 -19.11
CA GLU A 81 -39.34 2.58 -20.31
C GLU A 81 -39.66 1.65 -21.49
N ALA A 82 -38.82 0.62 -21.70
CA ALA A 82 -39.05 -0.38 -22.73
C ALA A 82 -40.31 -1.23 -22.48
N LEU A 83 -40.67 -1.47 -21.22
CA LEU A 83 -41.90 -2.20 -20.87
C LEU A 83 -43.18 -1.38 -21.16
N ASN A 84 -43.10 -0.05 -21.10
CA ASN A 84 -44.23 0.83 -21.46
C ASN A 84 -44.55 0.81 -22.96
N LEU A 85 -43.54 0.60 -23.80
CA LEU A 85 -43.63 0.47 -25.25
C LEU A 85 -42.83 -0.76 -25.69
N PRO A 86 -43.40 -1.99 -25.55
CA PRO A 86 -42.70 -3.27 -25.65
C PRO A 86 -42.37 -3.65 -27.10
N GLU A 87 -41.61 -2.80 -27.77
CA GLU A 87 -41.02 -3.09 -29.07
C GLU A 87 -39.82 -4.03 -28.87
N LYS A 88 -39.83 -5.15 -29.59
CA LYS A 88 -38.78 -6.18 -29.48
C LYS A 88 -37.34 -5.61 -29.51
N PRO A 89 -36.96 -4.68 -30.42
CA PRO A 89 -35.61 -4.12 -30.43
C PRO A 89 -35.24 -3.36 -29.15
N ARG A 90 -36.21 -2.67 -28.52
CA ARG A 90 -35.99 -1.92 -27.28
C ARG A 90 -35.80 -2.86 -26.09
N LEU A 91 -36.62 -3.89 -25.99
CA LEU A 91 -36.50 -4.91 -24.94
C LEU A 91 -35.19 -5.70 -25.07
N GLU A 92 -34.74 -6.01 -26.29
CA GLU A 92 -33.45 -6.65 -26.55
C GLU A 92 -32.25 -5.72 -26.24
N GLN A 93 -32.39 -4.41 -26.46
CA GLN A 93 -31.38 -3.43 -26.05
C GLN A 93 -31.30 -3.31 -24.53
N ALA A 94 -32.45 -3.13 -23.85
CA ALA A 94 -32.52 -3.05 -22.39
C ALA A 94 -31.96 -4.32 -21.74
N SER A 95 -32.26 -5.49 -22.30
CA SER A 95 -31.71 -6.77 -21.83
C SER A 95 -30.18 -6.82 -21.92
N ARG A 96 -29.58 -6.30 -23.00
CA ARG A 96 -28.11 -6.23 -23.14
C ARG A 96 -27.49 -5.28 -22.14
N GLN A 97 -28.06 -4.09 -21.96
CA GLN A 97 -27.57 -3.12 -20.99
C GLN A 97 -27.66 -3.65 -19.55
N LEU A 98 -28.73 -4.39 -19.21
CA LEU A 98 -28.85 -5.04 -17.90
C LEU A 98 -27.77 -6.09 -17.66
N VAL A 99 -27.37 -6.84 -18.70
CA VAL A 99 -26.28 -7.82 -18.62
C VAL A 99 -24.94 -7.13 -18.44
N GLU A 100 -24.63 -6.16 -19.30
CA GLU A 100 -23.36 -5.42 -19.29
C GLU A 100 -23.14 -4.73 -17.93
N THR A 101 -24.11 -3.91 -17.49
CA THR A 101 -24.01 -3.17 -16.23
C THR A 101 -24.03 -4.06 -14.99
N ALA A 102 -24.73 -5.22 -15.02
CA ALA A 102 -24.67 -6.16 -13.91
C ALA A 102 -23.28 -6.82 -13.77
N CYS A 103 -22.63 -7.12 -14.89
CA CYS A 103 -21.26 -7.60 -14.91
C CYS A 103 -20.29 -6.53 -14.40
N GLU A 104 -20.48 -5.26 -14.78
CA GLU A 104 -19.67 -4.14 -14.28
C GLU A 104 -19.79 -3.92 -12.77
N VAL A 105 -21.00 -4.07 -12.21
CA VAL A 105 -21.21 -3.99 -10.76
C VAL A 105 -20.44 -5.12 -10.04
N ASP A 106 -20.57 -6.36 -10.53
CA ASP A 106 -19.86 -7.51 -9.95
C ASP A 106 -18.33 -7.35 -10.07
N SER A 107 -17.82 -6.94 -11.23
CA SER A 107 -16.38 -6.73 -11.43
C SER A 107 -15.83 -5.58 -10.58
N SER A 108 -16.58 -4.48 -10.45
CA SER A 108 -16.16 -3.33 -9.65
C SER A 108 -16.17 -3.65 -8.16
N LEU A 109 -17.20 -4.34 -7.67
CA LEU A 109 -17.24 -4.83 -6.28
C LEU A 109 -16.07 -5.79 -6.01
N ARG A 110 -15.76 -6.69 -6.95
CA ARG A 110 -14.58 -7.58 -6.84
C ARG A 110 -13.27 -6.84 -6.81
N ALA A 111 -13.09 -5.86 -7.68
CA ALA A 111 -11.89 -5.04 -7.69
C ALA A 111 -11.72 -4.26 -6.37
N PHE A 112 -12.81 -3.68 -5.86
CA PHE A 112 -12.81 -3.00 -4.56
C PHE A 112 -12.49 -3.95 -3.42
N ASP A 113 -13.18 -5.09 -3.33
CA ASP A 113 -12.97 -6.08 -2.28
C ASP A 113 -11.57 -6.68 -2.35
N TRP A 114 -11.03 -6.90 -3.55
CA TRP A 114 -9.65 -7.31 -3.74
C TRP A 114 -8.67 -6.25 -3.25
N ALA A 115 -8.84 -4.99 -3.65
CA ALA A 115 -7.98 -3.90 -3.24
C ALA A 115 -8.05 -3.68 -1.72
N ASP A 116 -9.24 -3.78 -1.12
CA ASP A 116 -9.41 -3.72 0.32
C ASP A 116 -8.68 -4.90 0.98
N MET A 117 -8.96 -6.14 0.57
CA MET A 117 -8.37 -7.34 1.17
C MET A 117 -6.84 -7.45 1.02
N THR A 118 -6.30 -6.95 -0.08
CA THR A 118 -4.85 -6.98 -0.34
C THR A 118 -4.13 -5.73 0.17
N SER A 119 -4.87 -4.69 0.56
CA SER A 119 -4.30 -3.52 1.23
C SER A 119 -4.04 -3.81 2.71
N GLY A 120 -2.88 -3.36 3.18
CA GLY A 120 -2.46 -3.57 4.56
C GLY A 120 -1.06 -3.03 4.82
N GLU A 121 -0.53 -3.37 5.98
CA GLU A 121 0.72 -2.82 6.50
C GLU A 121 1.97 -3.33 5.78
N THR A 122 1.84 -4.43 5.04
CA THR A 122 2.95 -5.01 4.29
C THR A 122 2.89 -4.55 2.84
N PRO A 123 4.05 -4.36 2.17
CA PRO A 123 4.08 -4.06 0.74
C PRO A 123 3.70 -5.27 -0.12
N TYR A 124 3.38 -6.42 0.48
CA TYR A 124 3.06 -7.68 -0.20
C TYR A 124 1.54 -7.93 -0.18
N PRO A 125 0.82 -7.69 -1.29
CA PRO A 125 -0.64 -7.86 -1.39
C PRO A 125 -1.14 -9.22 -0.88
N LEU A 126 -0.39 -10.28 -1.19
CA LEU A 126 -0.72 -11.64 -0.81
C LEU A 126 -0.62 -11.90 0.70
N LEU A 127 0.35 -11.28 1.37
CA LEU A 127 0.53 -11.41 2.81
C LEU A 127 -0.58 -10.65 3.57
N ASN A 128 -0.96 -9.46 3.10
CA ASN A 128 -2.08 -8.71 3.65
C ASN A 128 -3.40 -9.48 3.52
N LEU A 129 -3.64 -10.07 2.34
CA LEU A 129 -4.79 -10.93 2.08
C LEU A 129 -4.82 -12.12 3.04
N MET A 130 -3.70 -12.83 3.22
CA MET A 130 -3.65 -13.97 4.13
C MET A 130 -3.88 -13.57 5.59
N ARG A 131 -3.33 -12.42 6.03
CA ARG A 131 -3.57 -11.87 7.36
C ARG A 131 -5.05 -11.55 7.57
N ARG A 132 -5.73 -10.91 6.62
CA ARG A 132 -7.17 -10.64 6.72
C ARG A 132 -8.01 -11.90 6.70
N LEU A 133 -7.68 -12.89 5.85
CA LEU A 133 -8.37 -14.18 5.86
C LEU A 133 -8.21 -14.88 7.22
N ARG A 134 -7.01 -14.87 7.81
CA ARG A 134 -6.76 -15.36 9.17
C ARG A 134 -7.60 -14.61 10.18
N ASP A 135 -7.57 -13.28 10.19
CA ASP A 135 -8.21 -12.49 11.23
C ASP A 135 -9.75 -12.63 11.17
N THR A 136 -10.32 -12.71 9.97
CA THR A 136 -11.77 -12.88 9.79
C THR A 136 -12.23 -14.32 9.97
N LEU A 137 -11.59 -15.31 9.36
CA LEU A 137 -12.02 -16.72 9.43
C LEU A 137 -11.64 -17.37 10.77
N GLY A 138 -10.72 -16.77 11.52
CA GLY A 138 -10.36 -17.18 12.88
C GLY A 138 -11.37 -16.82 13.94
N GLN A 139 -12.32 -15.96 13.58
CA GLN A 139 -13.42 -15.54 14.43
C GLN A 139 -14.71 -16.12 13.84
N PRO A 140 -15.17 -17.31 14.30
CA PRO A 140 -16.36 -17.94 13.73
C PRO A 140 -17.64 -17.11 13.88
N GLU A 141 -17.65 -16.12 14.79
CA GLU A 141 -18.74 -15.16 14.97
C GLU A 141 -18.56 -13.87 14.16
N HIS A 142 -17.49 -13.77 13.37
CA HIS A 142 -17.25 -12.59 12.56
C HIS A 142 -18.40 -12.44 11.55
N PRO A 143 -19.07 -11.28 11.48
CA PRO A 143 -20.26 -11.09 10.65
C PRO A 143 -20.00 -11.30 9.15
N ARG A 144 -18.72 -11.31 8.74
CA ARG A 144 -18.26 -11.55 7.37
C ARG A 144 -17.61 -12.91 7.13
N ALA A 145 -17.63 -13.83 8.09
CA ALA A 145 -16.95 -15.13 7.95
C ALA A 145 -17.50 -15.94 6.77
N GLU A 146 -18.83 -16.05 6.64
CA GLU A 146 -19.49 -16.76 5.52
C GLU A 146 -19.27 -16.06 4.17
N GLU A 147 -19.34 -14.73 4.13
CA GLU A 147 -19.03 -13.93 2.93
C GLU A 147 -17.58 -14.15 2.52
N MET A 148 -16.62 -13.99 3.42
CA MET A 148 -15.20 -14.18 3.13
C MET A 148 -14.87 -15.64 2.79
N LYS A 149 -15.61 -16.62 3.32
CA LYS A 149 -15.47 -18.03 2.92
C LYS A 149 -15.80 -18.21 1.44
N ALA A 150 -16.91 -17.64 0.97
CA ALA A 150 -17.32 -17.70 -0.44
C ALA A 150 -16.31 -17.02 -1.38
N TRP A 151 -15.67 -15.94 -0.93
CA TRP A 151 -14.68 -15.18 -1.69
C TRP A 151 -13.27 -15.78 -1.64
N SER A 152 -12.91 -16.41 -0.53
CA SER A 152 -11.56 -16.92 -0.29
C SER A 152 -11.16 -17.99 -1.30
N LEU A 153 -12.10 -18.79 -1.80
CA LEU A 153 -11.80 -19.86 -2.76
C LEU A 153 -11.31 -19.31 -4.13
N PRO A 154 -12.05 -18.44 -4.85
CA PRO A 154 -11.54 -17.82 -6.09
C PRO A 154 -10.23 -17.04 -5.90
N VAL A 155 -10.10 -16.37 -4.76
CA VAL A 155 -8.95 -15.54 -4.41
C VAL A 155 -7.70 -16.40 -4.17
N LEU A 156 -7.82 -17.49 -3.42
CA LEU A 156 -6.75 -18.46 -3.20
C LEU A 156 -6.38 -19.17 -4.50
N GLN A 157 -7.35 -19.52 -5.35
CA GLN A 157 -7.09 -20.10 -6.67
C GLN A 157 -6.37 -19.13 -7.62
N HIS A 158 -6.64 -17.83 -7.54
CA HIS A 158 -5.90 -16.82 -8.29
C HIS A 158 -4.48 -16.65 -7.73
N ALA A 159 -4.33 -16.54 -6.40
CA ALA A 159 -3.03 -16.50 -5.72
C ALA A 159 -2.17 -17.73 -6.01
N MET A 160 -2.76 -18.92 -6.09
CA MET A 160 -2.07 -20.14 -6.51
C MET A 160 -1.49 -20.02 -7.91
N ARG A 161 -2.27 -19.51 -8.86
CA ARG A 161 -1.83 -19.36 -10.25
C ARG A 161 -0.70 -18.34 -10.38
N THR A 162 -0.80 -17.22 -9.68
CA THR A 162 0.24 -16.17 -9.72
C THR A 162 1.50 -16.57 -8.97
N THR A 163 1.39 -17.37 -7.91
CA THR A 163 2.57 -17.87 -7.17
C THR A 163 3.22 -19.11 -7.79
N ALA A 164 2.47 -19.92 -8.55
CA ALA A 164 3.00 -21.14 -9.19
C ALA A 164 4.10 -20.86 -10.22
N ALA A 165 4.16 -19.65 -10.78
CA ALA A 165 5.21 -19.24 -11.71
C ALA A 165 6.55 -18.95 -11.01
N ASP A 166 6.56 -18.67 -9.70
CA ASP A 166 7.78 -18.43 -8.94
C ASP A 166 8.12 -19.64 -8.06
N HIS A 167 9.19 -20.36 -8.44
CA HIS A 167 9.72 -21.50 -7.69
C HIS A 167 10.05 -21.19 -6.21
N ARG A 168 10.29 -19.91 -5.87
CA ARG A 168 10.52 -19.45 -4.48
C ARG A 168 9.24 -19.45 -3.65
N LEU A 169 8.08 -19.36 -4.30
CA LEU A 169 6.75 -19.34 -3.67
C LEU A 169 6.08 -20.73 -3.72
N ALA A 170 6.76 -21.76 -4.21
CA ALA A 170 6.24 -23.13 -4.26
C ALA A 170 5.69 -23.66 -2.91
N PRO A 171 6.28 -23.35 -1.73
CA PRO A 171 5.68 -23.71 -0.44
C PRO A 171 4.31 -23.06 -0.19
N LEU A 172 4.09 -21.83 -0.68
CA LEU A 172 2.78 -21.16 -0.63
C LEU A 172 1.78 -21.81 -1.56
N THR A 173 2.21 -22.20 -2.77
CA THR A 173 1.34 -22.88 -3.72
C THR A 173 0.74 -24.13 -3.09
N VAL A 174 1.57 -24.95 -2.41
CA VAL A 174 1.12 -26.15 -1.69
C VAL A 174 0.19 -25.81 -0.52
N ALA A 175 0.45 -24.72 0.20
CA ALA A 175 -0.41 -24.29 1.31
C ALA A 175 -1.77 -23.76 0.84
N PHE A 176 -1.80 -22.98 -0.24
CA PHE A 176 -3.03 -22.52 -0.86
C PHE A 176 -3.83 -23.69 -1.43
N GLU A 177 -3.17 -24.67 -2.03
CA GLU A 177 -3.80 -25.87 -2.57
C GLU A 177 -4.53 -26.66 -1.46
N ARG A 178 -3.92 -26.76 -0.27
CA ARG A 178 -4.55 -27.34 0.92
C ARG A 178 -5.69 -26.48 1.47
N ALA A 179 -5.52 -25.15 1.53
CA ALA A 179 -6.57 -24.24 1.97
C ALA A 179 -7.79 -24.27 1.03
N VAL A 180 -7.57 -24.35 -0.28
CA VAL A 180 -8.59 -24.55 -1.31
C VAL A 180 -9.33 -25.86 -1.08
N GLN A 181 -8.61 -26.98 -0.91
CA GLN A 181 -9.24 -28.29 -0.62
C GLN A 181 -10.05 -28.29 0.68
N ALA A 182 -9.55 -27.64 1.73
CA ALA A 182 -10.26 -27.53 3.01
C ALA A 182 -11.53 -26.68 2.90
N LEU A 183 -11.50 -25.59 2.11
CA LEU A 183 -12.68 -24.78 1.78
C LEU A 183 -13.72 -25.58 0.98
N GLU A 184 -13.28 -26.29 -0.06
CA GLU A 184 -14.14 -27.13 -0.92
C GLU A 184 -14.78 -28.30 -0.13
N ALA A 185 -14.06 -28.85 0.85
CA ALA A 185 -14.58 -29.88 1.75
C ALA A 185 -15.57 -29.33 2.81
N GLY A 186 -15.87 -28.03 2.79
CA GLY A 186 -16.76 -27.38 3.74
C GLY A 186 -16.12 -27.09 5.11
N GLY A 187 -14.83 -27.36 5.27
CA GLY A 187 -14.08 -27.10 6.49
C GLY A 187 -14.10 -25.62 6.87
N SER A 188 -14.20 -25.33 8.17
CA SER A 188 -14.06 -23.98 8.73
C SER A 188 -12.69 -23.71 9.33
N ASN A 189 -11.87 -24.76 9.50
CA ASN A 189 -10.63 -24.70 10.27
C ASN A 189 -9.40 -24.62 9.34
N LEU A 190 -9.34 -23.55 8.56
CA LEU A 190 -8.21 -23.22 7.66
C LEU A 190 -6.97 -22.70 8.41
N PHE A 191 -7.12 -22.52 9.72
CA PHE A 191 -6.20 -21.81 10.58
C PHE A 191 -4.78 -22.36 10.58
N PRO A 192 -4.53 -23.66 10.76
CA PRO A 192 -3.17 -24.17 10.92
C PRO A 192 -2.34 -24.06 9.64
N GLU A 193 -2.99 -24.23 8.49
CA GLU A 193 -2.33 -24.30 7.19
C GLU A 193 -2.00 -22.91 6.65
N ILE A 194 -2.95 -21.97 6.74
CA ILE A 194 -2.74 -20.57 6.36
C ILE A 194 -1.76 -19.89 7.32
N VAL A 195 -1.88 -20.12 8.63
CA VAL A 195 -0.93 -19.56 9.62
C VAL A 195 0.47 -20.14 9.44
N GLY A 196 0.58 -21.46 9.24
CA GLY A 196 1.86 -22.11 8.99
C GLY A 196 2.55 -21.59 7.72
N ALA A 197 1.79 -21.37 6.65
CA ALA A 197 2.30 -20.81 5.41
C ALA A 197 2.68 -19.33 5.53
N CYS A 198 1.90 -18.52 6.24
CA CYS A 198 2.25 -17.13 6.57
C CYS A 198 3.56 -17.06 7.36
N SER A 199 3.71 -17.87 8.40
CA SER A 199 4.94 -17.90 9.19
C SER A 199 6.13 -18.38 8.36
N GLN A 200 5.96 -19.41 7.52
CA GLN A 200 7.03 -19.86 6.62
C GLN A 200 7.42 -18.81 5.58
N LEU A 201 6.45 -18.03 5.07
CA LEU A 201 6.73 -16.93 4.14
C LEU A 201 7.42 -15.76 4.83
N GLU A 202 6.94 -15.38 6.02
CA GLU A 202 7.57 -14.35 6.84
C GLU A 202 9.01 -14.76 7.16
N THR A 203 9.24 -16.01 7.55
CA THR A 203 10.58 -16.57 7.76
C THR A 203 11.40 -16.60 6.46
N ALA A 204 10.87 -17.05 5.33
CA ALA A 204 11.59 -17.10 4.06
C ALA A 204 11.93 -15.70 3.49
N LEU A 205 11.10 -14.70 3.78
CA LEU A 205 11.35 -13.29 3.42
C LEU A 205 12.29 -12.59 4.42
N LEU A 206 12.47 -13.12 5.62
CA LEU A 206 13.26 -12.51 6.71
C LEU A 206 14.60 -13.20 7.02
N GLU A 207 14.81 -14.48 6.66
CA GLU A 207 15.98 -15.28 7.11
C GLU A 207 17.14 -15.48 6.11
N GLU A 208 17.03 -15.10 4.83
CA GLU A 208 18.20 -15.13 3.92
C GLU A 208 18.66 -13.73 3.50
N PRO A 209 19.99 -13.53 3.31
CA PRO A 209 20.52 -12.26 2.80
C PRO A 209 19.85 -12.00 1.47
N ALA A 210 19.20 -10.83 1.38
CA ALA A 210 18.44 -10.39 0.22
C ALA A 210 19.04 -10.94 -1.08
N ALA A 211 18.31 -11.84 -1.75
CA ALA A 211 18.43 -11.88 -3.21
C ALA A 211 18.36 -10.42 -3.66
N PRO A 212 19.29 -9.95 -4.51
CA PRO A 212 19.46 -8.53 -4.78
C PRO A 212 18.10 -7.95 -5.08
N THR A 213 17.63 -7.11 -4.16
CA THR A 213 16.32 -6.49 -4.23
C THR A 213 16.22 -5.86 -5.61
N PRO A 214 15.16 -6.11 -6.39
CA PRO A 214 15.02 -5.44 -7.67
C PRO A 214 15.20 -3.93 -7.45
N PRO A 215 16.01 -3.26 -8.28
CA PRO A 215 16.36 -1.85 -8.09
C PRO A 215 15.10 -0.98 -8.17
N SER A 216 14.49 -0.65 -7.03
CA SER A 216 13.26 0.14 -6.87
C SER A 216 11.94 -0.55 -7.25
N SER A 217 10.87 -0.18 -6.53
CA SER A 217 9.48 -0.62 -6.76
C SER A 217 8.92 -0.23 -8.14
N TRP A 218 9.51 0.77 -8.79
CA TRP A 218 9.06 1.29 -10.09
C TRP A 218 9.62 0.51 -11.26
N LEU A 219 10.89 0.12 -11.17
CA LEU A 219 11.48 -0.82 -12.12
C LEU A 219 10.76 -2.16 -12.08
N GLU A 220 10.45 -2.64 -10.87
CA GLU A 220 9.68 -3.87 -10.70
C GLU A 220 8.28 -3.74 -11.32
N ALA A 221 7.62 -2.59 -11.18
CA ALA A 221 6.36 -2.32 -11.88
C ALA A 221 6.51 -2.39 -13.40
N VAL A 222 7.55 -1.79 -13.99
CA VAL A 222 7.81 -1.88 -15.44
C VAL A 222 8.12 -3.31 -15.89
N LEU A 223 8.91 -4.07 -15.11
CA LEU A 223 9.23 -5.46 -15.43
C LEU A 223 8.00 -6.37 -15.36
N ILE A 224 7.17 -6.22 -14.33
CA ILE A 224 5.93 -6.99 -14.16
C ILE A 224 4.94 -6.63 -15.26
N SER A 225 4.64 -5.34 -15.43
CA SER A 225 3.70 -4.87 -16.46
C SER A 225 4.20 -5.20 -17.86
N GLY A 226 5.50 -5.11 -18.10
CA GLY A 226 6.14 -5.43 -19.37
C GLY A 226 5.98 -6.90 -19.76
N ARG A 227 6.24 -7.82 -18.81
CA ARG A 227 6.09 -9.26 -19.04
C ARG A 227 4.61 -9.63 -19.22
N ALA A 228 3.71 -9.08 -18.41
CA ALA A 228 2.27 -9.30 -18.54
C ALA A 228 1.70 -8.76 -19.87
N TYR A 229 2.18 -7.61 -20.32
CA TYR A 229 1.81 -7.05 -21.63
C TYR A 229 2.31 -7.93 -22.78
N ALA A 230 3.56 -8.40 -22.72
CA ALA A 230 4.13 -9.32 -23.72
C ALA A 230 3.34 -10.64 -23.86
N GLU A 231 2.70 -11.08 -22.78
CA GLU A 231 1.85 -12.28 -22.73
C GLU A 231 0.38 -12.01 -23.11
N GLY A 232 0.01 -10.75 -23.36
CA GLY A 232 -1.35 -10.32 -23.68
C GLY A 232 -2.30 -10.30 -22.48
N GLU A 233 -1.75 -10.31 -21.26
CA GLU A 233 -2.50 -10.33 -20.00
C GLU A 233 -2.80 -8.92 -19.46
N MET A 234 -2.15 -7.89 -20.01
CA MET A 234 -2.27 -6.50 -19.57
C MET A 234 -2.49 -5.57 -20.77
N PRO A 235 -3.31 -4.51 -20.63
CA PRO A 235 -3.44 -3.46 -21.64
C PRO A 235 -2.19 -2.57 -21.74
N GLU A 236 -1.94 -2.00 -22.92
CA GLU A 236 -0.78 -1.16 -23.25
C GLU A 236 -0.69 0.08 -22.34
N GLU A 237 -1.85 0.62 -21.96
CA GLU A 237 -1.97 1.82 -21.15
C GLU A 237 -1.28 1.66 -19.79
N LEU A 238 -1.41 0.49 -19.14
CA LEU A 238 -0.81 0.25 -17.82
C LEU A 238 0.71 0.10 -17.88
N LEU A 239 1.25 -0.47 -18.96
CA LEU A 239 2.70 -0.50 -19.18
C LEU A 239 3.23 0.90 -19.49
N THR A 240 2.49 1.69 -20.26
CA THR A 240 2.85 3.08 -20.57
C THR A 240 2.90 3.93 -19.30
N GLU A 241 1.89 3.82 -18.42
CA GLU A 241 1.88 4.51 -17.13
C GLU A 241 3.07 4.13 -16.24
N ALA A 242 3.44 2.84 -16.21
CA ALA A 242 4.59 2.37 -15.46
C ALA A 242 5.92 2.93 -16.00
N LEU A 243 6.05 3.02 -17.33
CA LEU A 243 7.22 3.62 -17.99
C LEU A 243 7.32 5.13 -17.72
N ASP A 244 6.21 5.86 -17.80
CA ASP A 244 6.15 7.30 -17.48
C ASP A 244 6.60 7.56 -16.03
N ALA A 245 6.11 6.76 -15.08
CA ALA A 245 6.47 6.88 -13.67
C ALA A 245 7.96 6.57 -13.41
N LEU A 246 8.52 5.57 -14.11
CA LEU A 246 9.94 5.24 -14.00
C LEU A 246 10.81 6.38 -14.56
N GLU A 247 10.43 6.94 -15.70
CA GLU A 247 11.16 8.03 -16.38
C GLU A 247 11.20 9.31 -15.53
N GLU A 248 10.06 9.74 -14.97
CA GLU A 248 10.00 10.91 -14.07
C GLU A 248 10.96 10.74 -12.88
N ARG A 249 10.99 9.55 -12.28
CA ARG A 249 11.85 9.23 -11.15
C ARG A 249 13.32 9.16 -11.54
N MET A 250 13.62 8.64 -12.72
CA MET A 250 14.99 8.59 -13.23
C MET A 250 15.56 9.98 -13.46
N VAL A 251 14.75 10.93 -13.96
CA VAL A 251 15.19 12.32 -14.14
C VAL A 251 15.62 12.91 -12.80
N ILE A 252 14.83 12.71 -11.74
CA ILE A 252 15.15 13.18 -10.38
C ILE A 252 16.43 12.49 -9.87
N ALA A 253 16.50 11.15 -9.95
CA ALA A 253 17.64 10.38 -9.46
C ALA A 253 18.95 10.76 -10.17
N TYR A 254 18.90 11.00 -11.49
CA TYR A 254 20.05 11.44 -12.26
C TYR A 254 20.47 12.87 -11.89
N GLN A 255 19.51 13.78 -11.66
CA GLN A 255 19.81 15.14 -11.20
C GLN A 255 20.47 15.13 -9.82
N ASP A 256 19.96 14.33 -8.88
CA ASP A 256 20.55 14.19 -7.55
C ASP A 256 21.97 13.63 -7.62
N PHE A 257 22.19 12.63 -8.47
CA PHE A 257 23.51 12.09 -8.77
C PHE A 257 24.46 13.15 -9.33
N GLU A 258 24.05 13.90 -10.36
CA GLU A 258 24.90 14.94 -10.96
C GLU A 258 25.18 16.08 -9.97
N ASN A 259 24.19 16.49 -9.16
CA ASN A 259 24.38 17.48 -8.11
C ASN A 259 25.42 17.00 -7.09
N ALA A 260 25.32 15.75 -6.63
CA ALA A 260 26.30 15.16 -5.70
C ALA A 260 27.70 15.09 -6.31
N VAL A 261 27.80 14.80 -7.61
CA VAL A 261 29.08 14.79 -8.35
C VAL A 261 29.67 16.21 -8.48
N LEU A 262 28.86 17.21 -8.82
CA LEU A 262 29.29 18.61 -8.96
C LEU A 262 29.75 19.22 -7.63
N GLU A 263 29.14 18.81 -6.52
CA GLU A 263 29.50 19.26 -5.18
C GLU A 263 30.77 18.57 -4.63
N SER A 264 31.21 17.47 -5.25
CA SER A 264 32.44 16.75 -4.88
C SER A 264 33.67 17.31 -5.61
N ALA A 265 34.40 18.23 -4.97
CA ALA A 265 35.57 18.89 -5.56
C ALA A 265 36.86 18.04 -5.64
N THR A 266 36.90 16.84 -5.04
CA THR A 266 38.10 15.95 -5.06
C THR A 266 37.72 14.49 -4.79
N SER A 267 37.34 13.76 -5.84
CA SER A 267 37.12 12.31 -5.82
C SER A 267 38.43 11.58 -6.16
N GLY A 268 38.75 10.52 -5.39
CA GLY A 268 39.86 9.62 -5.75
C GLY A 268 39.59 8.94 -7.11
N GLN A 269 40.65 8.49 -7.81
CA GLN A 269 40.55 7.92 -9.16
C GLN A 269 39.46 6.84 -9.29
N ARG A 270 39.34 5.95 -8.28
CA ARG A 270 38.35 4.87 -8.25
C ARG A 270 36.90 5.37 -8.15
N ILE A 271 36.66 6.49 -7.46
CA ILE A 271 35.34 7.14 -7.40
C ILE A 271 35.04 7.80 -8.75
N GLN A 272 36.03 8.40 -9.39
CA GLN A 272 35.86 9.02 -10.71
C GLN A 272 35.50 7.99 -11.79
N GLU A 273 36.12 6.81 -11.74
CA GLU A 273 35.78 5.68 -12.63
C GLU A 273 34.34 5.22 -12.41
N GLU A 274 33.87 5.09 -11.16
CA GLU A 274 32.49 4.69 -10.87
C GLU A 274 31.47 5.78 -11.26
N ILE A 275 31.82 7.06 -11.11
CA ILE A 275 30.98 8.18 -11.59
C ILE A 275 30.78 8.08 -13.11
N THR A 276 31.85 7.86 -13.87
CA THR A 276 31.75 7.67 -15.32
C THR A 276 30.89 6.45 -15.67
N ARG A 277 31.13 5.32 -15.01
CA ARG A 277 30.31 4.11 -15.20
C ARG A 277 28.83 4.36 -14.91
N SER A 278 28.51 5.07 -13.83
CA SER A 278 27.13 5.39 -13.43
C SER A 278 26.42 6.26 -14.47
N ARG A 279 27.10 7.26 -15.03
CA ARG A 279 26.57 8.08 -16.13
C ARG A 279 26.22 7.24 -17.37
N ASP A 280 27.14 6.35 -17.76
CA ASP A 280 26.92 5.46 -18.90
C ASP A 280 25.73 4.52 -18.65
N LEU A 281 25.55 4.05 -17.41
CA LEU A 281 24.42 3.22 -17.01
C LEU A 281 23.09 3.99 -17.04
N PHE A 282 23.05 5.24 -16.57
CA PHE A 282 21.85 6.09 -16.69
C PHE A 282 21.48 6.35 -18.15
N ALA A 283 22.46 6.63 -19.01
CA ALA A 283 22.23 6.82 -20.44
C ALA A 283 21.66 5.55 -21.08
N ARG A 284 22.24 4.40 -20.78
CA ARG A 284 21.78 3.10 -21.31
C ARG A 284 20.40 2.72 -20.79
N LEU A 285 20.07 3.06 -19.54
CA LEU A 285 18.74 2.85 -18.98
C LEU A 285 17.68 3.65 -19.76
N ASN A 286 17.98 4.91 -20.08
CA ASN A 286 17.11 5.77 -20.88
C ASN A 286 16.94 5.24 -22.31
N GLU A 287 18.01 4.78 -22.96
CA GLU A 287 17.94 4.15 -24.29
C GLU A 287 17.04 2.91 -24.31
N ILE A 288 17.07 2.10 -23.25
CA ILE A 288 16.23 0.90 -23.14
C ILE A 288 14.76 1.28 -22.96
N ILE A 289 14.45 2.29 -22.13
CA ILE A 289 13.08 2.78 -21.95
C ILE A 289 12.49 3.27 -23.28
N GLU A 290 13.25 4.06 -24.04
CA GLU A 290 12.83 4.53 -25.37
C GLU A 290 12.63 3.36 -26.36
N ALA A 291 13.51 2.36 -26.31
CA ALA A 291 13.38 1.17 -27.14
C ALA A 291 12.13 0.34 -26.77
N ILE A 292 11.80 0.23 -25.48
CA ILE A 292 10.57 -0.43 -25.00
C ILE A 292 9.35 0.30 -25.56
N ARG A 293 9.30 1.64 -25.45
CA ARG A 293 8.20 2.46 -25.99
C ARG A 293 8.02 2.24 -27.50
N ALA A 294 9.12 2.21 -28.24
CA ALA A 294 9.10 2.00 -29.69
C ALA A 294 8.60 0.60 -30.08
N ASP A 295 8.79 -0.42 -29.24
CA ASP A 295 8.39 -1.80 -29.51
C ASP A 295 7.01 -2.17 -28.93
N LEU A 296 6.31 -1.28 -28.21
CA LEU A 296 5.00 -1.59 -27.63
C LEU A 296 4.03 -2.18 -28.67
N GLN A 297 3.94 -1.57 -29.85
CA GLN A 297 3.00 -2.00 -30.89
C GLN A 297 3.36 -3.35 -31.55
N THR A 298 4.65 -3.73 -31.55
CA THR A 298 5.14 -4.94 -32.22
C THR A 298 5.44 -6.08 -31.27
N CYS A 299 5.75 -5.79 -30.01
CA CYS A 299 6.16 -6.72 -28.96
C CYS A 299 7.27 -7.70 -29.39
N ALA A 300 8.04 -7.36 -30.44
CA ALA A 300 8.95 -8.29 -31.09
C ALA A 300 10.26 -8.44 -30.31
N ASP A 301 10.71 -7.34 -29.70
CA ASP A 301 11.94 -7.24 -28.94
C ASP A 301 11.69 -7.06 -27.43
N LEU A 302 10.44 -6.87 -27.02
CA LEU A 302 10.04 -6.50 -25.66
C LEU A 302 10.64 -7.41 -24.58
N PRO A 303 10.59 -8.76 -24.66
CA PRO A 303 11.22 -9.61 -23.65
C PRO A 303 12.73 -9.37 -23.50
N ARG A 304 13.44 -9.18 -24.63
CA ARG A 304 14.89 -8.90 -24.65
C ARG A 304 15.21 -7.52 -24.07
N LEU A 305 14.35 -6.54 -24.32
CA LEU A 305 14.48 -5.19 -23.78
C LEU A 305 14.24 -5.16 -22.27
N LEU A 306 13.26 -5.91 -21.77
CA LEU A 306 13.01 -6.05 -20.33
C LEU A 306 14.16 -6.75 -19.61
N ASP A 307 14.75 -7.79 -20.20
CA ASP A 307 15.94 -8.43 -19.63
C ASP A 307 17.15 -7.46 -19.62
N SER A 308 17.29 -6.62 -20.65
CA SER A 308 18.33 -5.58 -20.71
C SER A 308 18.09 -4.49 -19.65
N LEU A 309 16.83 -4.12 -19.42
CA LEU A 309 16.42 -3.14 -18.40
C LEU A 309 16.82 -3.64 -17.01
N GLU A 310 16.52 -4.92 -16.72
CA GLU A 310 16.88 -5.56 -15.46
C GLU A 310 18.40 -5.62 -15.25
N GLU A 311 19.19 -5.92 -16.29
CA GLU A 311 20.64 -5.94 -16.24
C GLU A 311 21.24 -4.56 -15.90
N VAL A 312 20.80 -3.51 -16.59
CA VAL A 312 21.29 -2.13 -16.35
C VAL A 312 20.92 -1.66 -14.95
N ALA A 313 19.70 -1.95 -14.51
CA ALA A 313 19.26 -1.56 -13.20
C ALA A 313 20.05 -2.27 -12.08
N ARG A 314 20.37 -3.57 -12.27
CA ARG A 314 21.26 -4.30 -11.36
C ARG A 314 22.64 -3.65 -11.27
N ALA A 315 23.19 -3.24 -12.42
CA ALA A 315 24.47 -2.54 -12.46
C ALA A 315 24.43 -1.16 -11.77
N LEU A 316 23.32 -0.41 -11.87
CA LEU A 316 23.12 0.84 -11.12
C LEU A 316 23.04 0.58 -9.60
N HIS A 317 22.40 -0.51 -9.19
CA HIS A 317 22.35 -0.89 -7.78
C HIS A 317 23.74 -1.26 -7.23
N GLU A 318 24.56 -1.97 -8.01
CA GLU A 318 25.95 -2.24 -7.67
C GLU A 318 26.78 -0.95 -7.55
N ALA A 319 26.56 0.03 -8.44
CA ALA A 319 27.20 1.33 -8.35
C ALA A 319 26.79 2.09 -7.08
N GLN A 320 25.49 2.06 -6.72
CA GLN A 320 25.02 2.64 -5.46
C GLN A 320 25.70 1.99 -4.26
N ARG A 321 25.73 0.64 -4.23
CA ARG A 321 26.43 -0.09 -3.17
C ARG A 321 27.91 0.27 -3.09
N PHE A 322 28.58 0.48 -4.22
CA PHE A 322 29.95 0.96 -4.22
C PHE A 322 30.07 2.32 -3.52
N PHE A 323 29.16 3.26 -3.79
CA PHE A 323 29.16 4.56 -3.12
C PHE A 323 28.87 4.44 -1.63
N ASP A 324 27.88 3.61 -1.24
CA ASP A 324 27.55 3.34 0.17
C ASP A 324 28.73 2.65 0.90
N GLU A 325 29.41 1.71 0.25
CA GLU A 325 30.56 1.00 0.81
C GLU A 325 31.76 1.95 0.93
N ALA A 326 32.01 2.81 -0.08
CA ALA A 326 33.03 3.86 -0.01
C ALA A 326 32.70 4.89 1.09
N GLU A 327 31.42 5.18 1.33
CA GLU A 327 30.94 6.00 2.43
C GLU A 327 31.18 5.31 3.79
N SER A 328 30.93 4.01 3.88
CA SER A 328 31.06 3.22 5.12
C SER A 328 32.52 2.96 5.54
N GLN A 329 33.43 2.73 4.59
CA GLN A 329 34.84 2.39 4.87
C GLN A 329 35.66 3.58 5.38
N ALA A 330 35.18 4.81 5.21
CA ALA A 330 35.87 6.01 5.70
C ALA A 330 35.64 6.28 7.19
N GLY A 331 34.61 5.68 7.82
CA GLY A 331 34.25 5.86 9.23
C GLY A 331 33.89 7.29 9.65
N GLN A 332 34.19 8.28 8.81
CA GLN A 332 33.87 9.70 8.93
C GLN A 332 33.82 10.31 7.51
N PHE A 333 32.81 11.13 7.25
CA PHE A 333 32.61 11.78 5.94
C PHE A 333 33.23 13.18 5.94
N PRO A 334 34.23 13.49 5.08
CA PRO A 334 34.75 14.84 4.94
C PRO A 334 33.67 15.72 4.32
N CYS A 335 33.31 16.79 5.01
CA CYS A 335 32.40 17.78 4.47
C CYS A 335 32.93 18.30 3.14
N PRO A 336 32.15 18.23 2.05
CA PRO A 336 32.60 18.64 0.72
C PRO A 336 32.97 20.13 0.67
N ARG A 337 32.42 20.93 1.61
CA ARG A 337 32.70 22.36 1.71
C ARG A 337 33.98 22.70 2.47
N CYS A 338 34.32 21.99 3.55
CA CYS A 338 35.42 22.39 4.45
C CYS A 338 36.40 21.28 4.80
N GLY A 339 36.18 20.06 4.30
CA GLY A 339 37.01 18.87 4.56
C GLY A 339 36.85 18.27 5.96
N GLN A 340 36.05 18.88 6.85
CA GLN A 340 35.85 18.38 8.21
C GLN A 340 35.20 17.00 8.18
N LEU A 341 35.83 16.02 8.82
CA LEU A 341 35.29 14.67 8.97
C LEU A 341 34.09 14.67 9.94
N ASN A 342 32.95 14.12 9.49
CA ASN A 342 31.68 14.05 10.20
C ASN A 342 31.29 12.60 10.48
N LEU A 343 30.54 12.35 11.55
CA LEU A 343 30.11 11.01 11.90
C LEU A 343 29.13 10.45 10.85
N PRO A 344 29.13 9.13 10.61
CA PRO A 344 28.15 8.47 9.75
C PRO A 344 26.73 8.85 10.17
N GLY A 345 25.90 9.22 9.20
CA GLY A 345 24.52 9.68 9.44
C GLY A 345 24.36 11.18 9.71
N SER A 346 25.44 11.97 9.82
CA SER A 346 25.35 13.43 9.94
C SER A 346 24.71 14.04 8.67
N ARG A 347 23.67 14.86 8.83
CA ARG A 347 23.03 15.60 7.72
C ARG A 347 23.68 16.95 7.43
N VAL A 348 24.47 17.44 8.39
CA VAL A 348 25.08 18.76 8.34
C VAL A 348 26.49 18.68 8.89
N CYS A 349 27.43 19.37 8.26
CA CYS A 349 28.81 19.44 8.72
C CYS A 349 28.90 20.09 10.10
N SER A 350 29.57 19.42 11.04
CA SER A 350 29.79 19.91 12.40
C SER A 350 30.64 21.19 12.48
N ALA A 351 31.43 21.51 11.45
CA ALA A 351 32.30 22.68 11.43
C ALA A 351 31.75 23.87 10.63
N CYS A 352 31.15 23.63 9.46
CA CYS A 352 30.75 24.71 8.55
C CYS A 352 29.25 24.74 8.22
N ALA A 353 28.47 23.87 8.86
CA ALA A 353 27.02 23.76 8.68
C ALA A 353 26.55 23.50 7.23
N ALA A 354 27.41 22.99 6.35
CA ALA A 354 27.00 22.58 5.00
C ALA A 354 26.17 21.30 5.07
N GLN A 355 25.11 21.20 4.26
CA GLN A 355 24.39 19.94 4.08
C GLN A 355 25.30 18.90 3.43
N LEU A 356 25.23 17.67 3.93
CA LEU A 356 26.02 16.54 3.43
C LEU A 356 25.13 15.74 2.47
N PRO A 357 25.58 15.44 1.23
CA PRO A 357 24.75 14.82 0.20
C PRO A 357 24.29 13.41 0.60
N ARG A 358 23.04 13.07 0.27
CA ARG A 358 22.49 11.71 0.32
C ARG A 358 21.82 11.39 -1.01
N LEU A 359 22.15 10.22 -1.56
CA LEU A 359 21.41 9.63 -2.68
C LEU A 359 20.30 8.74 -2.09
N GLU A 360 19.09 9.28 -1.94
CA GLU A 360 17.97 8.53 -1.39
C GLU A 360 17.27 7.71 -2.48
N LEU A 361 17.71 6.46 -2.71
CA LEU A 361 17.06 5.50 -3.61
C LEU A 361 16.06 4.55 -2.89
N THR A 362 15.80 4.80 -1.60
CA THR A 362 14.77 4.13 -0.79
C THR A 362 13.72 5.13 -0.33
N PRO A 363 12.44 4.73 -0.13
CA PRO A 363 11.40 5.66 0.31
C PRO A 363 11.75 6.30 1.66
N ALA A 364 11.72 7.63 1.70
CA ALA A 364 12.16 8.44 2.83
C ALA A 364 11.41 8.12 4.14
N PRO A 365 12.13 7.93 5.27
CA PRO A 365 11.55 8.19 6.58
C PRO A 365 11.32 9.70 6.73
N THR A 366 10.11 10.07 7.14
CA THR A 366 9.67 11.44 7.37
C THR A 366 10.72 12.27 8.12
N GLU A 367 11.16 13.39 7.52
CA GLU A 367 12.25 14.25 8.00
C GLU A 367 11.99 14.88 9.39
N LEU A 368 13.07 15.17 10.13
CA LEU A 368 13.08 15.87 11.43
C LEU A 368 13.80 17.23 11.33
N PRO A 369 13.33 18.30 12.03
CA PRO A 369 14.05 19.56 12.21
C PRO A 369 15.16 19.51 13.28
N THR A 370 16.20 20.31 13.10
CA THR A 370 17.53 20.20 13.72
C THR A 370 17.77 21.01 15.01
N ASN A 371 16.74 21.44 15.74
CA ASN A 371 16.92 22.13 17.02
C ASN A 371 16.07 21.42 18.09
N GLN A 372 16.70 20.75 19.04
CA GLN A 372 15.98 20.00 20.08
C GLN A 372 16.10 20.65 21.47
N ASP A 373 14.95 21.12 21.94
CA ASP A 373 14.60 21.38 23.33
C ASP A 373 14.45 20.09 24.15
N LEU A 374 14.63 20.20 25.47
CA LEU A 374 14.60 19.11 26.46
C LEU A 374 13.39 18.15 26.34
N GLN A 375 12.22 18.62 25.87
CA GLN A 375 11.03 17.77 25.70
C GLN A 375 11.14 16.79 24.53
N SER A 376 11.80 17.20 23.44
CA SER A 376 12.06 16.32 22.30
C SER A 376 13.12 15.27 22.61
N GLN A 377 14.07 15.61 23.49
CA GLN A 377 15.09 14.70 23.97
C GLN A 377 14.49 13.55 24.80
N ASN A 378 13.52 13.84 25.67
CA ASN A 378 12.85 12.79 26.45
C ASN A 378 12.10 11.77 25.57
N MET A 379 11.40 12.24 24.53
CA MET A 379 10.68 11.34 23.62
C MET A 379 11.63 10.50 22.76
N PHE A 380 12.75 11.10 22.36
CA PHE A 380 13.82 10.39 21.68
C PHE A 380 14.47 9.33 22.56
N GLU A 381 14.72 9.61 23.84
CA GLU A 381 15.28 8.64 24.78
C GLU A 381 14.38 7.41 24.97
N ILE A 382 13.06 7.59 25.00
CA ILE A 382 12.10 6.47 25.07
C ILE A 382 12.10 5.66 23.78
N ALA A 383 12.10 6.33 22.62
CA ALA A 383 12.16 5.67 21.31
C ALA A 383 13.46 4.87 21.14
N GLN A 384 14.60 5.45 21.53
CA GLN A 384 15.91 4.77 21.48
C GLN A 384 15.98 3.60 22.48
N ALA A 385 15.37 3.74 23.66
CA ALA A 385 15.27 2.62 24.60
C ALA A 385 14.44 1.47 24.03
N ALA A 386 13.37 1.77 23.27
CA ALA A 386 12.57 0.77 22.59
C ALA A 386 13.38 0.04 21.51
N GLU A 387 14.18 0.77 20.73
CA GLU A 387 15.10 0.19 19.74
C GLU A 387 16.14 -0.74 20.39
N LYS A 388 16.79 -0.27 21.46
CA LYS A 388 17.76 -1.06 22.24
C LYS A 388 17.12 -2.31 22.85
N ALA A 389 15.86 -2.22 23.26
CA ALA A 389 15.12 -3.39 23.76
C ALA A 389 14.79 -4.36 22.63
N ALA A 390 14.52 -3.86 21.42
CA ALA A 390 14.20 -4.68 20.24
C ALA A 390 15.43 -5.41 19.70
N THR A 391 16.62 -4.80 19.80
CA THR A 391 17.91 -5.43 19.44
C THR A 391 18.49 -6.30 20.56
N GLY A 392 17.85 -6.33 21.74
CA GLY A 392 18.32 -7.10 22.90
C GLY A 392 19.51 -6.47 23.64
N GLU A 393 19.85 -5.21 23.34
CA GLU A 393 20.90 -4.44 24.02
C GLU A 393 20.52 -4.05 25.46
N ILE A 394 19.22 -3.89 25.75
CA ILE A 394 18.70 -3.73 27.11
C ILE A 394 17.64 -4.78 27.43
N SER A 395 17.58 -5.19 28.68
CA SER A 395 16.58 -6.16 29.16
C SER A 395 15.17 -5.57 29.17
N SER A 396 14.16 -6.45 29.11
CA SER A 396 12.76 -6.05 29.23
C SER A 396 12.46 -5.31 30.55
N GLU A 397 13.17 -5.64 31.63
CA GLU A 397 13.03 -4.94 32.93
C GLU A 397 13.58 -3.52 32.87
N GLN A 398 14.74 -3.32 32.24
CA GLN A 398 15.30 -1.99 32.00
C GLN A 398 14.38 -1.15 31.11
N PHE A 399 13.84 -1.75 30.05
CA PHE A 399 12.90 -1.07 29.16
C PHE A 399 11.58 -0.70 29.86
N ALA A 400 11.04 -1.58 30.72
CA ALA A 400 9.89 -1.27 31.56
C ALA A 400 10.14 -0.09 32.53
N GLY A 401 11.41 0.17 32.88
CA GLY A 401 11.82 1.40 33.58
C GLY A 401 11.60 2.66 32.74
N TYR A 402 12.02 2.65 31.47
CA TYR A 402 11.80 3.76 30.54
C TYR A 402 10.31 4.01 30.26
N LEU A 403 9.50 2.96 30.14
CA LEU A 403 8.05 3.10 29.96
C LEU A 403 7.39 3.76 31.17
N ARG A 404 7.73 3.34 32.40
CA ARG A 404 7.23 3.99 33.63
C ARG A 404 7.60 5.46 33.68
N TRP A 405 8.86 5.79 33.41
CA TRP A 405 9.32 7.17 33.34
C TRP A 405 8.56 7.98 32.28
N GLY A 406 8.33 7.40 31.10
CA GLY A 406 7.50 8.01 30.06
C GLY A 406 6.09 8.32 30.51
N PHE A 407 5.42 7.39 31.20
CA PHE A 407 4.08 7.62 31.76
C PHE A 407 4.08 8.73 32.82
N GLU A 408 5.11 8.82 33.66
CA GLU A 408 5.26 9.91 34.63
C GLU A 408 5.47 11.29 33.98
N LEU A 409 6.15 11.34 32.83
CA LEU A 409 6.32 12.58 32.05
C LEU A 409 5.00 13.04 31.43
N VAL A 410 4.28 12.12 30.79
CA VAL A 410 2.95 12.37 30.21
C VAL A 410 1.97 12.86 31.28
N GLN A 411 1.94 12.20 32.44
CA GLN A 411 1.05 12.58 33.54
C GLN A 411 1.36 13.98 34.07
N ARG A 412 2.63 14.31 34.28
CA ARG A 412 3.04 15.68 34.67
C ARG A 412 2.65 16.72 33.61
N GLY A 413 2.84 16.39 32.34
CA GLY A 413 2.42 17.26 31.23
C GLY A 413 0.92 17.55 31.25
N ARG A 414 0.08 16.52 31.44
CA ARG A 414 -1.38 16.67 31.57
C ARG A 414 -1.75 17.57 32.75
N GLU A 415 -1.20 17.29 33.93
CA GLU A 415 -1.47 18.07 35.13
C GLU A 415 -1.08 19.54 34.96
N SER A 416 0.02 19.83 34.26
CA SER A 416 0.41 21.19 33.93
C SER A 416 -0.59 21.88 32.99
N LEU A 417 -1.09 21.18 31.96
CA LEU A 417 -2.09 21.74 31.04
C LEU A 417 -3.47 21.93 31.69
N ASP A 418 -3.87 21.03 32.59
CA ASP A 418 -5.15 21.13 33.31
C ASP A 418 -5.18 22.27 34.32
N ARG A 419 -4.02 22.77 34.74
CA ARG A 419 -3.90 23.97 35.59
C ARG A 419 -4.03 25.29 34.83
N ILE A 420 -4.13 25.27 33.50
CA ILE A 420 -4.34 26.46 32.69
C ILE A 420 -5.86 26.69 32.56
N PRO A 421 -6.46 27.62 33.32
CA PRO A 421 -7.90 27.84 33.27
C PRO A 421 -8.31 28.41 31.90
N PRO A 422 -9.46 28.01 31.34
CA PRO A 422 -9.92 28.50 30.03
C PRO A 422 -10.00 30.02 29.94
N GLU A 423 -10.33 30.68 31.05
CA GLU A 423 -10.46 32.14 31.16
C GLU A 423 -9.11 32.87 31.07
N SER A 424 -7.99 32.17 31.28
CA SER A 424 -6.64 32.75 31.16
C SER A 424 -6.14 32.81 29.71
N MET A 425 -6.84 32.18 28.76
CA MET A 425 -6.47 32.17 27.35
C MET A 425 -7.18 33.31 26.61
N SER A 426 -6.47 34.44 26.47
CA SER A 426 -6.99 35.68 25.90
C SER A 426 -7.14 35.67 24.37
N SER A 427 -6.56 34.70 23.66
CA SER A 427 -6.66 34.56 22.20
C SER A 427 -7.06 33.14 21.78
N ASP A 428 -7.69 33.04 20.62
CA ASP A 428 -8.03 31.74 19.99
C ASP A 428 -6.75 30.96 19.60
N GLU A 429 -5.66 31.67 19.32
CA GLU A 429 -4.35 31.09 19.05
C GLU A 429 -3.78 30.37 20.29
N SER A 430 -3.85 30.99 21.48
CA SER A 430 -3.42 30.34 22.72
C SER A 430 -4.27 29.09 23.04
N ARG A 431 -5.58 29.11 22.74
CA ARG A 431 -6.44 27.93 22.90
C ARG A 431 -6.04 26.81 21.93
N ALA A 432 -5.77 27.15 20.67
CA ALA A 432 -5.31 26.18 19.67
C ALA A 432 -3.96 25.54 20.06
N LEU A 433 -3.04 26.31 20.63
CA LEU A 433 -1.76 25.80 21.13
C LEU A 433 -1.93 24.84 22.31
N VAL A 434 -2.80 25.16 23.27
CA VAL A 434 -3.09 24.27 24.40
C VAL A 434 -3.76 22.99 23.92
N GLU A 435 -4.68 23.05 22.96
CA GLU A 435 -5.31 21.85 22.39
C GLU A 435 -4.31 20.99 21.62
N GLN A 436 -3.44 21.62 20.81
CA GLN A 436 -2.37 20.92 20.11
C GLN A 436 -1.39 20.25 21.09
N ALA A 437 -1.13 20.85 22.26
CA ALA A 437 -0.35 20.24 23.31
C ALA A 437 -1.06 19.03 23.94
N ARG A 438 -2.37 19.13 24.21
CA ARG A 438 -3.19 18.01 24.70
C ARG A 438 -3.17 16.84 23.73
N GLU A 439 -3.32 17.09 22.44
CA GLU A 439 -3.20 16.07 21.40
C GLU A 439 -1.81 15.42 21.38
N GLY A 440 -0.74 16.21 21.49
CA GLY A 440 0.63 15.70 21.54
C GLY A 440 0.84 14.74 22.72
N ILE A 441 0.34 15.11 23.90
CA ILE A 441 0.40 14.28 25.10
C ILE A 441 -0.43 12.98 24.94
N ASN A 442 -1.61 13.06 24.33
CA ASN A 442 -2.45 11.88 24.08
C ASN A 442 -1.80 10.88 23.11
N GLU A 443 -1.14 11.39 22.07
CA GLU A 443 -0.38 10.56 21.13
C GLU A 443 0.80 9.86 21.82
N ILE A 444 1.55 10.59 22.68
CA ILE A 444 2.64 9.99 23.47
C ILE A 444 2.10 8.90 24.41
N GLN A 445 0.99 9.18 25.12
CA GLN A 445 0.39 8.21 26.02
C GLN A 445 -0.01 6.92 25.29
N THR A 446 -0.71 7.06 24.16
CA THR A 446 -1.11 5.92 23.34
C THR A 446 0.13 5.18 22.87
N GLY A 447 1.17 5.90 22.43
CA GLY A 447 2.43 5.28 22.02
C GLY A 447 3.11 4.48 23.13
N LEU A 448 3.07 4.94 24.39
CA LEU A 448 3.59 4.21 25.55
C LEU A 448 2.77 2.96 25.87
N GLU A 449 1.45 3.00 25.70
CA GLU A 449 0.56 1.85 25.88
C GLU A 449 0.82 0.77 24.82
N GLU A 450 1.07 1.18 23.57
CA GLU A 450 1.48 0.30 22.48
C GLU A 450 2.85 -0.34 22.78
N LEU A 451 3.87 0.45 23.15
CA LEU A 451 5.18 -0.09 23.54
C LEU A 451 5.11 -1.03 24.76
N THR A 452 4.19 -0.78 25.69
CA THR A 452 3.92 -1.69 26.81
C THR A 452 3.35 -3.01 26.32
N SER A 453 2.41 -2.98 25.38
CA SER A 453 1.82 -4.17 24.77
C SER A 453 2.86 -4.99 24.00
N TRP A 454 3.75 -4.31 23.26
CA TRP A 454 4.90 -4.94 22.62
C TRP A 454 5.82 -5.64 23.64
N SER A 455 6.17 -4.97 24.73
CA SER A 455 7.05 -5.53 25.78
C SER A 455 6.49 -6.79 26.44
N ARG A 456 5.17 -7.02 26.31
CA ARG A 456 4.45 -8.20 26.79
C ARG A 456 4.35 -9.32 25.75
N GLY A 457 4.93 -9.14 24.57
CA GLY A 457 4.95 -10.15 23.50
C GLY A 457 3.72 -10.16 22.60
N LEU A 458 2.92 -9.08 22.56
CA LEU A 458 1.68 -9.02 21.76
C LEU A 458 1.91 -8.77 20.26
N GLY A 459 3.17 -8.62 19.81
CA GLY A 459 3.54 -8.50 18.39
C GLY A 459 4.42 -7.29 18.10
N GLN A 460 5.19 -7.34 17.00
CA GLN A 460 6.11 -6.27 16.59
C GLN A 460 5.40 -5.00 16.08
N ASP A 461 4.12 -5.09 15.73
CA ASP A 461 3.34 -3.95 15.24
C ASP A 461 3.18 -2.89 16.33
N PHE A 462 3.01 -3.32 17.57
CA PHE A 462 2.98 -2.48 18.78
C PHE A 462 4.27 -1.67 18.98
N TYR A 463 5.44 -2.21 18.60
CA TYR A 463 6.72 -1.50 18.67
C TYR A 463 6.76 -0.33 17.68
N ARG A 464 6.42 -0.60 16.42
CA ARG A 464 6.44 0.40 15.34
C ARG A 464 5.38 1.47 15.56
N ALA A 465 4.16 1.07 15.90
CA ALA A 465 3.06 1.98 16.20
C ALA A 465 3.39 2.86 17.41
N GLY A 466 3.88 2.24 18.49
CA GLY A 466 4.27 2.93 19.70
C GLY A 466 5.35 4.00 19.47
N THR A 467 6.44 3.61 18.81
CA THR A 467 7.57 4.51 18.50
C THR A 467 7.14 5.67 17.61
N ARG A 468 6.34 5.42 16.57
CA ARG A 468 5.82 6.48 15.67
C ARG A 468 4.95 7.48 16.40
N ARG A 469 4.03 7.00 17.26
CA ARG A 469 3.13 7.86 18.04
C ARG A 469 3.88 8.74 19.04
N ILE A 470 4.89 8.19 19.72
CA ILE A 470 5.75 8.95 20.63
C ILE A 470 6.47 10.08 19.89
N LEU A 471 7.08 9.78 18.74
CA LEU A 471 7.79 10.79 17.94
C LEU A 471 6.85 11.87 17.39
N ARG A 472 5.69 11.46 16.86
CA ARG A 472 4.66 12.40 16.37
C ARG A 472 4.14 13.30 17.48
N GLY A 473 3.84 12.73 18.64
CA GLY A 473 3.40 13.51 19.79
C GLY A 473 4.48 14.48 20.29
N GLY A 474 5.75 14.05 20.31
CA GLY A 474 6.89 14.91 20.60
C GLY A 474 7.02 16.09 19.61
N GLN A 475 6.87 15.83 18.30
CA GLN A 475 6.88 16.89 17.28
C GLN A 475 5.76 17.92 17.49
N LYS A 476 4.54 17.46 17.87
CA LYS A 476 3.44 18.37 18.20
C LYS A 476 3.80 19.29 19.38
N LEU A 477 4.44 18.76 20.42
CA LEU A 477 4.85 19.56 21.59
C LEU A 477 5.95 20.57 21.25
N VAL A 478 6.94 20.18 20.44
CA VAL A 478 7.97 21.12 19.95
C VAL A 478 7.34 22.25 19.13
N ALA A 479 6.39 21.93 18.24
CA ALA A 479 5.70 22.93 17.44
C ALA A 479 4.87 23.90 18.30
N VAL A 480 4.34 23.45 19.44
CA VAL A 480 3.67 24.33 20.41
C VAL A 480 4.68 25.23 21.12
N GLN A 481 5.81 24.68 21.57
CA GLN A 481 6.86 25.44 22.26
C GLN A 481 7.43 26.56 21.35
N GLN A 482 7.75 26.24 20.10
CA GLN A 482 8.26 27.20 19.12
C GLN A 482 7.31 28.35 18.78
N LYS A 483 6.00 28.16 19.00
CA LYS A 483 4.98 29.20 18.80
C LYS A 483 4.66 29.97 20.08
N ALA A 484 5.05 29.44 21.24
CA ALA A 484 4.85 30.06 22.54
C ALA A 484 6.03 30.96 22.94
N ASP A 485 7.23 30.64 22.45
CA ASP A 485 8.43 31.50 22.48
C ASP A 485 8.37 32.61 21.42
#